data_AF-D2AWW9-F1
#
_entry.id   AF-D2AWW9-F1
#
_cell.length_a   1.000
_cell.length_b   1.000
_cell.length_c   1.000
_cell.angle_alpha   90.00
_cell.angle_beta   90.00
_cell.angle_gamma   90.00
#
_symmetry.space_group_name_H-M   'P 1'
#
loop_
_entity.id
_entity.type
_entity.pdbx_description
1 polymer ?
#
loop_
_entity_poly.entity_id
_entity_poly.type
_entity_poly.pdbx_seq_one_letter_code
_entity_poly.pdbx_strand_id
1 'polypeptide(L)'
;MRLTPAERDRLLLFTAAGLARARKARGLRLNVPEATALIADTVCEAARDGAWLAEAVEAGRRVLGPDDVLPGVADVVTEVMVEAVFDDGTRLAVVTDPFGGGSLGAEAPGAVTAAPPPSGQRDAAEEGAVEVEVLNTATVPISVTSHFHFFEANPRLRFDRAAGYGRRLAVPAGSTVRFDPGESRTARLVPIGGARVAIGFAGLVDGPLDAPGAFERAMEKARACGYLGSEPAGPTTGDRPAGAGDR
;
A
#
# COMPACT_ATOMS: atom_id res chain seq x y z
N MET A 1 43.74 -6.78 -14.11
CA MET A 1 42.29 -6.95 -14.33
C MET A 1 41.68 -5.63 -14.75
N ARG A 2 40.64 -5.64 -15.59
CA ARG A 2 39.87 -4.43 -15.94
C ARG A 2 38.58 -4.44 -15.11
N LEU A 3 38.67 -3.93 -13.88
CA LEU A 3 37.53 -3.88 -12.96
C LEU A 3 36.66 -2.66 -13.24
N THR A 4 35.37 -2.91 -13.45
CA THR A 4 34.31 -1.92 -13.48
C THR A 4 34.12 -1.28 -12.09
N PRO A 5 33.48 -0.09 -12.00
CA PRO A 5 33.17 0.52 -10.71
C PRO A 5 32.39 -0.41 -9.76
N ALA A 6 31.35 -1.10 -10.27
CA ALA A 6 30.55 -2.03 -9.48
C ALA A 6 31.38 -3.21 -8.91
N GLU A 7 32.32 -3.74 -9.69
CA GLU A 7 33.23 -4.79 -9.20
C GLU A 7 34.18 -4.27 -8.12
N ARG A 8 34.61 -3.00 -8.18
CA ARG A 8 35.41 -2.39 -7.11
C ARG A 8 34.61 -2.20 -5.83
N ASP A 9 33.35 -1.77 -5.94
CA ASP A 9 32.46 -1.63 -4.80
C ASP A 9 32.18 -3.00 -4.16
N ARG A 10 32.04 -4.05 -4.97
CA ARG A 10 31.90 -5.43 -4.46
C ARG A 10 33.16 -5.91 -3.71
N LEU A 11 34.36 -5.54 -4.17
CA LEU A 11 35.59 -5.81 -3.42
C LEU A 11 35.66 -5.04 -2.10
N LEU A 12 35.16 -3.81 -2.06
CA LEU A 12 35.05 -3.04 -0.82
C LEU A 12 34.07 -3.70 0.15
N LEU A 13 32.92 -4.15 -0.33
CA LEU A 13 31.94 -4.92 0.45
C LEU A 13 32.55 -6.19 1.03
N PHE A 14 33.22 -6.99 0.20
CA PHE A 14 33.94 -8.19 0.64
C PHE A 14 34.99 -7.88 1.73
N THR A 15 35.72 -6.78 1.58
CA THR A 15 36.73 -6.34 2.58
C THR A 15 36.07 -5.95 3.90
N ALA A 16 34.97 -5.21 3.85
CA ALA A 16 34.20 -4.83 5.05
C ALA A 16 33.61 -6.05 5.76
N ALA A 17 33.08 -7.01 5.00
CA ALA A 17 32.58 -8.28 5.53
C ALA A 17 33.70 -9.13 6.13
N GLY A 18 34.89 -9.16 5.51
CA GLY A 18 36.07 -9.80 6.07
C GLY A 18 36.47 -9.23 7.43
N LEU A 19 36.45 -7.89 7.58
CA LEU A 19 36.67 -7.23 8.86
C LEU A 19 35.60 -7.58 9.90
N ALA A 20 34.32 -7.61 9.50
CA ALA A 20 33.20 -8.00 10.34
C ALA A 20 33.35 -9.46 10.82
N ARG A 21 33.65 -10.41 9.92
CA ARG A 21 33.92 -11.82 10.24
C ARG A 21 35.08 -11.95 11.24
N ALA A 22 36.17 -11.20 11.05
CA ALA A 22 37.31 -11.21 11.96
C ALA A 22 36.99 -10.63 13.35
N ARG A 23 36.10 -9.63 13.44
CA ARG A 23 35.60 -9.07 14.72
C ARG A 23 34.67 -10.07 15.42
N LYS A 24 33.71 -10.65 14.70
CA LYS A 24 32.80 -11.69 15.21
C LYS A 24 33.56 -12.88 15.77
N ALA A 25 34.58 -13.36 15.06
CA ALA A 25 35.42 -14.48 15.50
C ALA A 25 36.17 -14.22 16.81
N ARG A 26 36.37 -12.95 17.19
CA ARG A 26 36.92 -12.56 18.51
C ARG A 26 35.85 -12.40 19.59
N GLY A 27 34.59 -12.74 19.30
CA GLY A 27 33.46 -12.62 20.22
C GLY A 27 32.88 -11.20 20.32
N LEU A 28 33.19 -10.30 19.39
CA LEU A 28 32.59 -8.96 19.38
C LEU A 28 31.21 -9.00 18.72
N ARG A 29 30.25 -8.32 19.35
CA ARG A 29 28.95 -8.01 18.76
C ARG A 29 29.11 -6.95 17.67
N LEU A 30 28.48 -7.18 16.52
CA LEU A 30 28.64 -6.35 15.33
C LEU A 30 27.80 -5.07 15.39
N ASN A 31 28.34 -3.98 14.86
CA ASN A 31 27.57 -2.74 14.64
C ASN A 31 26.84 -2.76 13.27
N VAL A 32 26.10 -1.70 12.96
CA VAL A 32 25.31 -1.54 11.72
C VAL A 32 26.12 -1.85 10.45
N PRO A 33 27.22 -1.14 10.12
CA PRO A 33 27.94 -1.39 8.87
C PRO A 33 28.59 -2.79 8.81
N GLU A 34 29.02 -3.34 9.95
CA GLU A 34 29.57 -4.70 10.00
C GLU A 34 28.51 -5.77 9.72
N ALA A 35 27.34 -5.65 10.35
CA ALA A 35 26.23 -6.58 10.14
C ALA A 35 25.73 -6.51 8.70
N THR A 36 25.48 -5.30 8.18
CA THR A 36 25.06 -5.09 6.79
C THR A 36 26.06 -5.69 5.80
N ALA A 37 27.37 -5.43 5.98
CA ALA A 37 28.39 -5.94 5.08
C ALA A 37 28.45 -7.47 5.10
N LEU A 38 28.41 -8.08 6.29
CA LEU A 38 28.49 -9.53 6.44
C LEU A 38 27.27 -10.25 5.86
N ILE A 39 26.06 -9.71 6.05
CA ILE A 39 24.83 -10.24 5.43
C ILE A 39 24.91 -10.15 3.91
N ALA A 40 25.24 -8.96 3.37
CA ALA A 40 25.29 -8.73 1.94
C ALA A 40 26.36 -9.58 1.24
N ASP A 41 27.54 -9.72 1.86
CA ASP A 41 28.61 -10.60 1.41
C ASP A 41 28.18 -12.07 1.42
N THR A 42 27.48 -12.52 2.47
CA THR A 42 26.95 -13.90 2.52
C THR A 42 26.01 -14.22 1.36
N VAL A 43 25.13 -13.28 1.01
CA VAL A 43 24.25 -13.41 -0.15
C VAL A 43 25.06 -13.45 -1.45
N CYS A 44 26.08 -12.60 -1.55
CA CYS A 44 26.96 -12.53 -2.73
C CYS A 44 27.74 -13.82 -2.96
N GLU A 45 28.27 -14.43 -1.91
CA GLU A 45 29.03 -15.68 -1.99
C GLU A 45 28.09 -16.86 -2.24
N ALA A 46 26.91 -16.92 -1.60
CA ALA A 46 25.91 -17.94 -1.91
C ALA A 46 25.46 -17.91 -3.38
N ALA A 47 25.23 -16.71 -3.93
CA ALA A 47 24.94 -16.54 -5.34
C ALA A 47 26.11 -17.01 -6.24
N ARG A 48 27.34 -16.74 -5.82
CA ARG A 48 28.55 -17.17 -6.55
C ARG A 48 28.73 -18.68 -6.55
N ASP A 49 28.31 -19.34 -5.48
CA ASP A 49 28.29 -20.79 -5.29
C ASP A 49 27.16 -21.50 -6.08
N GLY A 50 26.33 -20.73 -6.81
CA GLY A 50 25.26 -21.26 -7.65
C GLY A 50 23.92 -21.44 -6.93
N ALA A 51 23.75 -20.87 -5.72
CA ALA A 51 22.47 -20.90 -5.03
C ALA A 51 21.42 -20.08 -5.76
N TRP A 52 20.14 -20.48 -5.66
CA TRP A 52 19.03 -19.70 -6.19
C TRP A 52 18.81 -18.45 -5.35
N LEU A 53 18.19 -17.42 -5.93
CA LEU A 53 17.93 -16.14 -5.23
C LEU A 53 17.30 -16.33 -3.85
N ALA A 54 16.29 -17.20 -3.75
CA ALA A 54 15.60 -17.46 -2.48
C ALA A 54 16.53 -18.12 -1.44
N GLU A 55 17.42 -19.00 -1.88
CA GLU A 55 18.39 -19.68 -1.01
C GLU A 55 19.48 -18.71 -0.54
N ALA A 56 19.96 -17.83 -1.41
CA ALA A 56 20.93 -16.81 -1.07
C ALA A 56 20.36 -15.78 -0.07
N VAL A 57 19.11 -15.34 -0.26
CA VAL A 57 18.40 -14.47 0.70
C VAL A 57 18.27 -15.16 2.06
N GLU A 58 17.91 -16.45 2.06
CA GLU A 58 17.76 -17.21 3.30
C GLU A 58 19.11 -17.47 4.00
N ALA A 59 20.20 -17.65 3.24
CA ALA A 59 21.55 -17.68 3.80
C ALA A 59 21.91 -16.35 4.48
N GLY A 60 21.55 -15.23 3.85
CA GLY A 60 21.67 -13.89 4.43
C GLY A 60 20.89 -13.72 5.74
N ARG A 61 19.68 -14.26 5.83
CA ARG A 61 18.87 -14.23 7.08
C ARG A 61 19.44 -15.08 8.22
N ARG A 62 20.17 -16.14 7.91
CA ARG A 62 20.65 -17.10 8.92
C ARG A 62 22.04 -16.80 9.44
N VAL A 63 22.78 -15.89 8.81
CA VAL A 63 24.20 -15.68 9.12
C VAL A 63 24.44 -14.92 10.43
N LEU A 64 23.48 -14.09 10.85
CA LEU A 64 23.51 -13.35 12.11
C LEU A 64 22.20 -13.51 12.87
N GLY A 65 22.30 -13.73 14.18
CA GLY A 65 21.19 -13.63 15.11
C GLY A 65 21.21 -12.32 15.91
N PRO A 66 20.18 -12.07 16.75
CA PRO A 66 20.10 -10.86 17.58
C PRO A 66 21.24 -10.76 18.61
N ASP A 67 21.79 -11.89 19.04
CA ASP A 67 22.92 -11.95 19.97
C ASP A 67 24.27 -11.62 19.31
N ASP A 68 24.36 -11.70 17.97
CA ASP A 68 25.58 -11.42 17.23
C ASP A 68 25.83 -9.92 17.00
N VAL A 69 24.83 -9.07 17.26
CA VAL A 69 24.86 -7.63 16.95
C VAL A 69 24.68 -6.80 18.20
N LEU A 70 25.17 -5.55 18.22
CA LEU A 70 25.00 -4.63 19.35
C LEU A 70 23.52 -4.30 19.60
N PRO A 71 23.13 -3.91 20.83
CA PRO A 71 21.76 -3.47 21.11
C PRO A 71 21.33 -2.34 20.17
N GLY A 72 20.11 -2.42 19.64
CA GLY A 72 19.55 -1.43 18.71
C GLY A 72 19.93 -1.65 17.23
N VAL A 73 20.89 -2.53 16.91
CA VAL A 73 21.25 -2.81 15.50
C VAL A 73 20.10 -3.48 14.76
N ALA A 74 19.38 -4.41 15.41
CA ALA A 74 18.23 -5.08 14.83
C ALA A 74 17.03 -4.12 14.59
N ASP A 75 16.92 -3.05 15.38
CA ASP A 75 15.91 -2.00 15.16
C ASP A 75 16.26 -1.09 13.97
N VAL A 76 17.54 -0.92 13.67
CA VAL A 76 18.02 -0.03 12.60
C VAL A 76 18.13 -0.76 11.26
N VAL A 77 18.66 -1.99 11.25
CA VAL A 77 18.89 -2.77 10.02
C VAL A 77 17.72 -3.74 9.83
N THR A 78 16.59 -3.21 9.36
CA THR A 78 15.37 -3.99 9.10
C THR A 78 15.37 -4.66 7.72
N GLU A 79 16.22 -4.18 6.81
CA GLU A 79 16.37 -4.71 5.46
C GLU A 79 17.82 -4.52 4.99
N VAL A 80 18.36 -5.52 4.29
CA VAL A 80 19.63 -5.42 3.56
C VAL A 80 19.38 -5.76 2.10
N MET A 81 19.67 -4.80 1.21
CA MET A 81 19.58 -4.96 -0.23
C MET A 81 20.97 -5.07 -0.84
N VAL A 82 21.19 -6.08 -1.68
CA VAL A 82 22.46 -6.27 -2.39
C VAL A 82 22.23 -6.83 -3.79
N GLU A 83 22.92 -6.27 -4.78
CA GLU A 83 22.96 -6.85 -6.12
C GLU A 83 24.00 -7.97 -6.16
N ALA A 84 23.53 -9.20 -6.39
CA ALA A 84 24.36 -10.39 -6.49
C ALA A 84 24.35 -10.92 -7.93
N VAL A 85 25.47 -11.54 -8.36
CA VAL A 85 25.62 -12.11 -9.70
C VAL A 85 25.39 -13.61 -9.56
N PHE A 86 24.27 -14.07 -10.10
CA PHE A 86 23.85 -15.47 -10.18
C PHE A 86 24.23 -16.05 -11.54
N ASP A 87 24.05 -17.36 -11.72
CA ASP A 87 24.29 -18.04 -12.99
C ASP A 87 23.43 -17.51 -14.15
N ASP A 88 22.27 -16.91 -13.84
CA ASP A 88 21.37 -16.27 -14.80
C ASP A 88 21.48 -14.74 -14.84
N GLY A 89 22.54 -14.19 -14.25
CA GLY A 89 22.88 -12.77 -14.28
C GLY A 89 22.69 -12.04 -12.94
N THR A 90 22.76 -10.72 -12.99
CA THR A 90 22.66 -9.88 -11.78
C THR A 90 21.21 -9.75 -11.32
N ARG A 91 20.96 -9.95 -10.02
CA ARG A 91 19.65 -9.75 -9.39
C ARG A 91 19.78 -8.98 -8.08
N LEU A 92 18.76 -8.20 -7.77
CA LEU A 92 18.61 -7.57 -6.47
C LEU A 92 18.09 -8.61 -5.47
N ALA A 93 18.90 -8.91 -4.46
CA ALA A 93 18.51 -9.72 -3.31
C ALA A 93 18.10 -8.80 -2.15
N VAL A 94 16.93 -9.07 -1.58
CA VAL A 94 16.35 -8.27 -0.49
C VAL A 94 16.18 -9.17 0.73
N VAL A 95 17.00 -8.94 1.75
CA VAL A 95 16.96 -9.67 3.02
C VAL A 95 16.18 -8.84 4.02
N THR A 96 14.87 -9.11 4.14
CA THR A 96 14.01 -8.49 5.15
C THR A 96 14.10 -9.23 6.48
N ASP A 97 14.03 -8.48 7.59
CA ASP A 97 14.22 -8.98 8.96
C ASP A 97 15.44 -9.91 9.09
N PRO A 98 16.65 -9.38 8.83
CA PRO A 98 17.85 -10.20 8.70
C PRO A 98 18.32 -10.86 10.00
N PHE A 99 17.73 -10.52 11.15
CA PHE A 99 18.08 -11.10 12.45
C PHE A 99 16.97 -11.95 13.07
N GLY A 100 15.75 -11.94 12.49
CA GLY A 100 14.60 -12.68 13.02
C GLY A 100 14.12 -12.19 14.39
N GLY A 101 14.45 -10.95 14.78
CA GLY A 101 14.13 -10.36 16.08
C GLY A 101 15.23 -9.50 16.68
N GLY A 102 15.10 -9.16 17.98
CA GLY A 102 16.10 -8.38 18.73
C GLY A 102 15.78 -6.89 18.95
N SER A 103 14.50 -6.50 18.84
CA SER A 103 14.08 -5.12 19.03
C SER A 103 14.17 -4.65 20.49
N LEU A 104 14.64 -3.41 20.69
CA LEU A 104 14.60 -2.71 21.98
C LEU A 104 13.26 -1.98 22.24
N GLY A 105 12.32 -2.02 21.29
CA GLY A 105 11.01 -1.41 21.43
C GLY A 105 11.10 0.11 21.70
N ALA A 106 10.58 0.55 22.84
CA ALA A 106 10.60 1.97 23.22
C ALA A 106 12.02 2.53 23.47
N GLU A 107 12.99 1.67 23.75
CA GLU A 107 14.40 2.05 23.95
C GLU A 107 15.22 1.97 22.66
N ALA A 108 14.58 1.65 21.53
CA ALA A 108 15.24 1.56 20.24
C ALA A 108 15.69 2.95 19.73
N PRO A 109 16.81 3.03 18.98
CA PRO A 109 17.20 4.26 18.31
C PRO A 109 16.07 4.79 17.41
N GLY A 110 15.59 6.01 17.68
CA GLY A 110 14.51 6.62 16.90
C GLY A 110 13.09 6.13 17.24
N ALA A 111 12.91 5.41 18.35
CA ALA A 111 11.59 4.97 18.80
C ALA A 111 10.60 6.15 18.94
N VAL A 112 9.41 5.99 18.37
CA VAL A 112 8.33 6.98 18.46
C VAL A 112 7.49 6.70 19.70
N THR A 113 7.49 7.63 20.64
CA THR A 113 6.63 7.57 21.82
C THR A 113 5.29 8.26 21.52
N ALA A 114 4.26 7.46 21.31
CA ALA A 114 2.92 7.98 21.08
C ALA A 114 2.38 8.63 22.36
N ALA A 115 2.00 9.90 22.27
CA ALA A 115 1.16 10.51 23.29
C ALA A 115 -0.22 9.81 23.29
N PRO A 116 -0.90 9.69 24.44
CA PRO A 116 -2.28 9.22 24.46
C PRO A 116 -3.14 10.08 23.54
N PRO A 117 -4.11 9.49 22.81
CA PRO A 117 -4.93 10.24 21.89
C PRO A 117 -5.67 11.36 22.63
N PRO A 118 -5.73 12.59 22.07
CA PRO A 118 -6.44 13.69 22.70
C PRO A 118 -7.92 13.33 22.85
N SER A 119 -8.46 13.49 24.06
CA SER A 119 -9.88 13.25 24.36
C SER A 119 -10.76 14.20 23.54
N GLY A 120 -11.67 13.65 22.72
CA GLY A 120 -12.67 14.42 21.99
C GLY A 120 -12.38 14.69 20.51
N GLN A 121 -11.31 14.14 19.94
CA GLN A 121 -11.14 14.14 18.49
C GLN A 121 -12.13 13.15 17.87
N ARG A 122 -13.28 13.66 17.41
CA ARG A 122 -14.14 12.90 16.49
C ARG A 122 -13.44 12.87 15.15
N ASP A 123 -13.37 11.69 14.53
CA ASP A 123 -12.92 11.60 13.16
C ASP A 123 -13.88 12.45 12.30
N ALA A 124 -13.37 13.52 11.68
CA ALA A 124 -14.15 14.33 10.72
C ALA A 124 -14.72 13.48 9.55
N ALA A 125 -14.23 12.24 9.42
CA ALA A 125 -14.75 11.21 8.52
C ALA A 125 -16.14 10.67 8.91
N GLU A 126 -16.73 11.07 10.04
CA GLU A 126 -18.04 10.57 10.46
C GLU A 126 -19.21 11.45 10.01
N GLU A 127 -19.02 12.76 9.92
CA GLU A 127 -20.11 13.69 9.60
C GLU A 127 -20.51 13.59 8.13
N GLY A 128 -21.77 13.18 7.92
CA GLY A 128 -22.34 13.02 6.60
C GLY A 128 -21.84 11.79 5.84
N ALA A 129 -21.20 10.80 6.49
CA ALA A 129 -20.80 9.57 5.84
C ALA A 129 -22.01 8.76 5.33
N VAL A 130 -21.88 8.15 4.16
CA VAL A 130 -22.88 7.24 3.59
C VAL A 130 -22.23 5.90 3.24
N GLU A 131 -22.99 4.82 3.34
CA GLU A 131 -22.56 3.50 2.89
C GLU A 131 -23.18 3.20 1.54
N VAL A 132 -22.36 2.72 0.61
CA VAL A 132 -22.79 2.39 -0.75
C VAL A 132 -22.29 0.99 -1.07
N GLU A 133 -23.18 0.13 -1.51
CA GLU A 133 -22.82 -1.19 -2.03
C GLU A 133 -22.21 -1.03 -3.45
N VAL A 134 -21.02 -1.57 -3.64
CA VAL A 134 -20.25 -1.45 -4.89
C VAL A 134 -19.91 -2.83 -5.42
N LEU A 135 -20.41 -3.16 -6.61
CA LEU A 135 -20.07 -4.39 -7.33
C LEU A 135 -19.04 -4.09 -8.42
N ASN A 136 -17.91 -4.79 -8.42
CA ASN A 136 -16.99 -4.76 -9.56
C ASN A 136 -17.43 -5.75 -10.65
N THR A 137 -17.90 -5.23 -11.79
CA THR A 137 -18.32 -6.06 -12.93
C THR A 137 -17.20 -6.32 -13.95
N ALA A 138 -15.99 -5.84 -13.71
CA ALA A 138 -14.85 -6.10 -14.59
C ALA A 138 -14.23 -7.48 -14.32
N THR A 139 -13.45 -7.98 -15.28
CA THR A 139 -12.66 -9.22 -15.14
C THR A 139 -11.33 -8.98 -14.41
N VAL A 140 -11.04 -7.73 -14.04
CA VAL A 140 -9.81 -7.30 -13.38
C VAL A 140 -10.13 -6.53 -12.10
N PRO A 141 -9.25 -6.59 -11.09
CA PRO A 141 -9.45 -5.83 -9.86
C PRO A 141 -9.40 -4.33 -10.12
N ILE A 142 -10.20 -3.58 -9.36
CA ILE A 142 -10.24 -2.11 -9.42
C ILE A 142 -9.92 -1.57 -8.03
N SER A 143 -9.03 -0.59 -7.98
CA SER A 143 -8.60 0.07 -6.75
C SER A 143 -8.92 1.55 -6.81
N VAL A 144 -9.54 2.09 -5.76
CA VAL A 144 -9.91 3.51 -5.66
C VAL A 144 -9.24 4.12 -4.44
N THR A 145 -8.54 5.25 -4.64
CA THR A 145 -7.76 5.92 -3.59
C THR A 145 -8.62 6.81 -2.70
N SER A 146 -8.11 7.15 -1.52
CA SER A 146 -8.82 7.92 -0.47
C SER A 146 -9.40 9.28 -0.90
N HIS A 147 -8.82 9.93 -1.91
CA HIS A 147 -9.19 11.29 -2.34
C HIS A 147 -9.74 11.35 -3.76
N PHE A 148 -10.00 10.19 -4.37
CA PHE A 148 -10.65 10.14 -5.67
C PHE A 148 -12.13 10.53 -5.54
N HIS A 149 -12.65 11.35 -6.47
CA HIS A 149 -14.07 11.68 -6.53
C HIS A 149 -14.86 10.42 -6.90
N PHE A 150 -15.54 9.81 -5.92
CA PHE A 150 -16.03 8.44 -6.04
C PHE A 150 -17.05 8.28 -7.17
N PHE A 151 -17.86 9.30 -7.42
CA PHE A 151 -18.74 9.39 -8.60
C PHE A 151 -18.05 9.06 -9.92
N GLU A 152 -16.81 9.48 -10.11
CA GLU A 152 -16.02 9.33 -11.33
C GLU A 152 -15.19 8.04 -11.34
N ALA A 153 -15.36 7.17 -10.32
CA ALA A 153 -14.62 5.91 -10.25
C ALA A 153 -14.97 5.01 -11.44
N ASN A 154 -14.12 4.04 -11.76
CA ASN A 154 -14.21 3.22 -12.98
C ASN A 154 -15.67 2.86 -13.38
N PRO A 155 -16.09 3.06 -14.64
CA PRO A 155 -17.45 2.77 -15.11
C PRO A 155 -17.98 1.36 -14.80
N ARG A 156 -17.08 0.38 -14.63
CA ARG A 156 -17.39 -1.03 -14.32
C ARG A 156 -17.65 -1.30 -12.84
N LEU A 157 -17.47 -0.31 -11.97
CA LEU A 157 -18.01 -0.36 -10.62
C LEU A 157 -19.50 0.02 -10.69
N ARG A 158 -20.38 -0.93 -10.40
CA ARG A 158 -21.83 -0.71 -10.34
C ARG A 158 -22.21 -0.35 -8.91
N PHE A 159 -22.70 0.87 -8.73
CA PHE A 159 -23.21 1.41 -7.47
C PHE A 159 -24.09 2.63 -7.75
N ASP A 160 -24.83 3.13 -6.76
CA ASP A 160 -25.58 4.38 -6.91
C ASP A 160 -24.63 5.58 -7.11
N ARG A 161 -24.51 6.04 -8.36
CA ARG A 161 -23.62 7.14 -8.71
C ARG A 161 -24.05 8.45 -8.04
N ALA A 162 -25.35 8.67 -7.86
CA ALA A 162 -25.83 9.87 -7.18
C ALA A 162 -25.33 9.92 -5.73
N ALA A 163 -25.31 8.77 -5.04
CA ALA A 163 -24.74 8.65 -3.71
C ALA A 163 -23.23 8.92 -3.67
N GLY A 164 -22.50 8.75 -4.77
CA GLY A 164 -21.06 9.03 -4.88
C GLY A 164 -20.69 10.47 -5.24
N TYR A 165 -21.66 11.31 -5.65
CA TYR A 165 -21.38 12.67 -6.10
C TYR A 165 -20.91 13.57 -4.96
N GLY A 166 -19.80 14.28 -5.21
CA GLY A 166 -19.15 15.17 -4.27
C GLY A 166 -18.56 14.46 -3.04
N ARG A 167 -18.27 13.16 -3.15
CA ARG A 167 -17.75 12.32 -2.07
C ARG A 167 -16.49 11.56 -2.45
N ARG A 168 -15.75 11.12 -1.44
CA ARG A 168 -14.54 10.29 -1.53
C ARG A 168 -14.60 9.17 -0.49
N LEU A 169 -13.72 8.17 -0.60
CA LEU A 169 -13.66 7.08 0.37
C LEU A 169 -13.31 7.58 1.78
N ALA A 170 -14.04 7.06 2.76
CA ALA A 170 -13.82 7.29 4.19
C ALA A 170 -12.72 6.37 4.74
N VAL A 171 -11.52 6.50 4.18
CA VAL A 171 -10.33 5.74 4.56
C VAL A 171 -9.15 6.70 4.82
N PRO A 172 -8.09 6.26 5.51
CA PRO A 172 -6.95 7.12 5.79
C PRO A 172 -6.36 7.75 4.51
N ALA A 173 -5.83 8.97 4.63
CA ALA A 173 -5.17 9.63 3.50
C ALA A 173 -4.02 8.76 2.95
N GLY A 174 -3.87 8.73 1.63
CA GLY A 174 -2.91 7.85 0.94
C GLY A 174 -3.33 6.38 0.83
N SER A 175 -4.36 5.93 1.55
CA SER A 175 -4.87 4.55 1.44
C SER A 175 -5.79 4.36 0.23
N THR A 176 -6.09 3.10 -0.06
CA THR A 176 -6.88 2.65 -1.22
C THR A 176 -7.82 1.51 -0.82
N VAL A 177 -9.00 1.45 -1.43
CA VAL A 177 -9.91 0.30 -1.33
C VAL A 177 -9.87 -0.47 -2.64
N ARG A 178 -9.64 -1.79 -2.54
CA ARG A 178 -9.67 -2.74 -3.65
C ARG A 178 -11.04 -3.43 -3.72
N PHE A 179 -11.52 -3.61 -4.94
CA PHE A 179 -12.72 -4.36 -5.31
C PHE A 179 -12.30 -5.48 -6.27
N ASP A 180 -12.38 -6.74 -5.85
CA ASP A 180 -12.00 -7.87 -6.69
C ASP A 180 -13.07 -8.18 -7.76
N PRO A 181 -12.72 -8.84 -8.88
CA PRO A 181 -13.68 -9.18 -9.94
C PRO A 181 -14.91 -9.94 -9.40
N GLY A 182 -16.10 -9.42 -9.66
CA GLY A 182 -17.37 -10.02 -9.24
C GLY A 182 -17.72 -9.83 -7.76
N GLU A 183 -16.86 -9.20 -6.97
CA GLU A 183 -17.10 -8.93 -5.55
C GLU A 183 -18.05 -7.74 -5.37
N SER A 184 -19.06 -7.92 -4.52
CA SER A 184 -19.85 -6.81 -3.97
C SER A 184 -19.32 -6.43 -2.60
N ARG A 185 -19.00 -5.16 -2.38
CA ARG A 185 -18.44 -4.65 -1.14
C ARG A 185 -19.06 -3.31 -0.76
N THR A 186 -19.40 -3.16 0.52
CA THR A 186 -19.85 -1.87 1.06
C THR A 186 -18.67 -0.91 1.20
N ALA A 187 -18.76 0.25 0.54
CA ALA A 187 -17.82 1.35 0.64
C ALA A 187 -18.44 2.50 1.45
N ARG A 188 -17.71 2.99 2.46
CA ARG A 188 -18.10 4.19 3.22
C ARG A 188 -17.55 5.43 2.51
N LEU A 189 -18.39 6.41 2.24
CA LEU A 189 -18.08 7.63 1.51
C LEU A 189 -18.35 8.88 2.34
N VAL A 190 -17.41 9.82 2.36
CA VAL A 190 -17.51 11.11 3.04
C VAL A 190 -17.53 12.26 2.04
N PRO A 191 -18.18 13.39 2.36
CA PRO A 191 -18.12 14.58 1.52
C PRO A 191 -16.68 15.02 1.27
N ILE A 192 -16.39 15.44 0.03
CA ILE A 192 -15.18 16.20 -0.27
C ILE A 192 -15.25 17.50 0.54
N GLY A 193 -14.17 17.83 1.26
CA GLY A 193 -14.05 19.05 2.05
C GLY A 193 -13.51 20.23 1.23
N GLY A 194 -13.11 21.30 1.92
CA GLY A 194 -12.56 22.50 1.29
C GLY A 194 -13.57 23.23 0.41
N ALA A 195 -13.11 23.83 -0.69
CA ALA A 195 -13.95 24.58 -1.64
C ALA A 195 -14.87 23.71 -2.51
N ARG A 196 -14.80 22.37 -2.37
CA ARG A 196 -15.64 21.41 -3.12
C ARG A 196 -15.59 21.61 -4.64
N VAL A 197 -14.38 21.78 -5.18
CA VAL A 197 -14.10 21.89 -6.61
C VAL A 197 -13.42 20.60 -7.09
N ALA A 198 -14.01 19.91 -8.06
CA ALA A 198 -13.48 18.69 -8.65
C ALA A 198 -13.04 18.96 -10.08
N ILE A 199 -11.72 18.93 -10.34
CA ILE A 199 -11.09 19.16 -11.65
C ILE A 199 -10.22 17.96 -11.99
N GLY A 200 -10.32 17.45 -13.23
CA GLY A 200 -9.60 16.26 -13.68
C GLY A 200 -10.43 14.99 -13.48
N PHE A 201 -9.89 14.00 -12.75
CA PHE A 201 -10.49 12.66 -12.61
C PHE A 201 -10.89 12.04 -13.96
N ALA A 202 -12.19 11.92 -14.25
CA ALA A 202 -12.71 11.46 -15.53
C ALA A 202 -13.41 12.58 -16.33
N GLY A 203 -13.30 13.83 -15.88
CA GLY A 203 -13.85 15.01 -16.54
C GLY A 203 -15.38 15.11 -16.49
N LEU A 204 -16.03 14.39 -15.57
CA LEU A 204 -17.50 14.39 -15.49
C LEU A 204 -18.02 15.70 -14.89
N VAL A 205 -17.24 16.32 -13.98
CA VAL A 205 -17.60 17.60 -13.33
C VAL A 205 -16.78 18.76 -13.89
N ASP A 206 -15.45 18.72 -13.73
CA ASP A 206 -14.51 19.80 -14.08
C ASP A 206 -14.91 21.20 -13.58
N GLY A 207 -15.23 21.30 -12.28
CA GLY A 207 -15.64 22.56 -11.67
C GLY A 207 -16.17 22.43 -10.24
N PRO A 208 -16.83 23.48 -9.72
CA PRO A 208 -17.46 23.45 -8.41
C PRO A 208 -18.59 22.42 -8.35
N LEU A 209 -18.55 21.52 -7.37
CA LEU A 209 -19.54 20.46 -7.18
C LEU A 209 -20.94 20.99 -6.89
N ASP A 210 -21.01 22.12 -6.19
CA ASP A 210 -22.27 22.69 -5.70
C ASP A 210 -22.80 23.82 -6.62
N ALA A 211 -22.22 24.00 -7.82
CA ALA A 211 -22.72 24.97 -8.78
C ALA A 211 -24.12 24.58 -9.33
N PRO A 212 -25.01 25.54 -9.62
CA PRO A 212 -26.34 25.24 -10.16
C PRO A 212 -26.28 24.36 -11.42
N GLY A 213 -27.03 23.25 -11.39
CA GLY A 213 -27.10 22.29 -12.50
C GLY A 213 -25.85 21.39 -12.65
N ALA A 214 -24.84 21.50 -11.78
CA ALA A 214 -23.60 20.72 -11.92
C ALA A 214 -23.84 19.23 -11.76
N PHE A 215 -24.67 18.84 -10.79
CA PHE A 215 -25.05 17.46 -10.55
C PHE A 215 -25.75 16.85 -11.77
N GLU A 216 -26.73 17.55 -12.33
CA GLU A 216 -27.52 17.10 -13.48
C GLU A 216 -26.64 16.91 -14.72
N ARG A 217 -25.78 17.88 -15.02
CA ARG A 217 -24.81 17.79 -16.13
C ARG A 217 -23.83 16.64 -15.94
N ALA A 218 -23.34 16.44 -14.71
CA ALA A 218 -22.42 15.36 -14.39
C ALA A 218 -23.09 13.98 -14.54
N MET A 219 -24.33 13.82 -14.06
CA MET A 219 -25.12 12.60 -14.22
C MET A 219 -25.43 12.30 -15.70
N GLU A 220 -25.76 13.32 -16.49
CA GLU A 220 -25.97 13.18 -17.94
C GLU A 220 -24.70 12.68 -18.64
N LYS A 221 -23.54 13.30 -18.36
CA LYS A 221 -22.24 12.84 -18.88
C LYS A 221 -21.91 11.42 -18.43
N ALA A 222 -22.12 11.07 -17.17
CA ALA A 222 -21.87 9.72 -16.64
C ALA A 222 -22.70 8.67 -17.40
N ARG A 223 -23.97 8.94 -17.66
CA ARG A 223 -24.84 8.08 -18.48
C ARG A 223 -24.32 7.95 -19.90
N ALA A 224 -24.01 9.08 -20.55
CA ALA A 224 -23.50 9.10 -21.92
C ALA A 224 -22.17 8.32 -22.06
N CYS A 225 -21.34 8.30 -21.01
CA CYS A 225 -20.08 7.55 -20.97
C CYS A 225 -20.21 6.11 -20.46
N GLY A 226 -21.43 5.63 -20.16
CA GLY A 226 -21.68 4.23 -19.78
C GLY A 226 -21.26 3.87 -18.35
N TYR A 227 -21.27 4.83 -17.42
CA TYR A 227 -21.02 4.56 -16.00
C TYR A 227 -22.20 3.78 -15.40
N LEU A 228 -21.94 2.58 -14.89
CA LEU A 228 -22.97 1.74 -14.29
C LEU A 228 -23.53 2.39 -13.02
N GLY A 229 -24.85 2.31 -12.87
CA GLY A 229 -25.60 2.90 -11.75
C GLY A 229 -25.79 4.42 -11.84
N SER A 230 -25.64 4.99 -13.04
CA SER A 230 -26.01 6.38 -13.35
C SER A 230 -27.46 6.53 -13.83
N GLU A 231 -28.19 5.44 -14.06
CA GLU A 231 -29.59 5.46 -14.52
C GLU A 231 -30.52 6.10 -13.47
N PRO A 232 -31.60 6.78 -13.89
CA PRO A 232 -32.61 7.27 -12.96
C PRO A 232 -33.25 6.09 -12.21
N ALA A 233 -33.46 6.21 -10.90
CA ALA A 233 -34.16 5.20 -10.11
C ALA A 233 -35.50 4.88 -10.80
N GLY A 234 -35.66 3.63 -11.26
CA GLY A 234 -36.92 3.17 -11.84
C GLY A 234 -38.06 3.28 -10.82
N PRO A 235 -39.33 3.32 -11.27
CA PRO A 235 -40.46 3.33 -10.36
C PRO A 235 -40.40 2.10 -9.46
N THR A 236 -40.41 2.31 -8.14
CA THR A 236 -40.57 1.25 -7.16
C THR A 236 -41.90 0.55 -7.40
N THR A 237 -41.89 -0.59 -8.07
CA THR A 237 -43.04 -1.51 -8.17
C THR A 237 -43.36 -2.05 -6.78
N GLY A 238 -44.19 -1.29 -6.06
CA GLY A 238 -44.58 -1.55 -4.68
C GLY A 238 -45.89 -0.87 -4.36
N ASP A 239 -46.87 -0.94 -5.26
CA ASP A 239 -48.26 -0.77 -4.87
C ASP A 239 -49.10 -1.85 -5.57
N ARG A 240 -49.50 -2.85 -4.78
CA ARG A 240 -50.31 -3.99 -5.21
C ARG A 240 -51.77 -3.49 -5.20
N PRO A 241 -52.58 -3.66 -6.25
CA PRO A 241 -53.96 -3.17 -6.23
C PRO A 241 -54.74 -3.92 -5.14
N ALA A 242 -55.43 -3.15 -4.28
CA ALA A 242 -56.35 -3.67 -3.30
C ALA A 242 -57.42 -4.51 -4.00
N GLY A 243 -57.35 -5.82 -3.82
CA GLY A 243 -58.33 -6.77 -4.34
C GLY A 243 -59.68 -6.55 -3.68
N ALA A 244 -60.70 -6.39 -4.53
CA ALA A 244 -62.10 -6.58 -4.19
C ALA A 244 -62.34 -8.02 -3.69
N GLY A 245 -63.18 -8.16 -2.66
CA GLY A 245 -63.55 -9.45 -2.07
C GLY A 245 -64.71 -9.33 -1.08
N ASP A 246 -65.92 -9.30 -1.63
CA ASP A 246 -67.15 -10.00 -1.22
C ASP A 246 -67.59 -10.07 0.27
N ARG A 247 -68.73 -9.43 0.56
CA ARG A 247 -69.87 -9.99 1.33
C ARG A 247 -71.17 -9.43 0.81
#